data_AF-A0A1C4ZM42-F1
#
_entry.id   AF-A0A1C4ZM42-F1
#
_cell.length_a   1.000
_cell.length_b   1.000
_cell.length_c   1.000
_cell.angle_alpha   90.00
_cell.angle_beta   90.00
_cell.angle_gamma   90.00
#
_symmetry.space_group_name_H-M   'P 1'
#
loop_
_entity.id
_entity.type
_entity.pdbx_description
1 polymer ?
#
loop_
_entity_poly.entity_id
_entity_poly.type
_entity_poly.pdbx_seq_one_letter_code
_entity_poly.pdbx_strand_id
1 'polypeptide(L)'
;MTPAPRRDGASPRDPHLTGGLEVWLTGTLAELNAATAALAAAGRVVQHGTRRPLTGADAGRHRLYLRLTVAAAKQPTRAPDASRGALIDLDSARAHRRPA
;
A
#
# COMPACT_ATOMS: atom_id res chain seq x y z
N MET A 1 30.64 -30.91 5.48
CA MET A 1 30.08 -29.97 4.48
C MET A 1 29.14 -29.03 5.24
N THR A 2 29.63 -27.88 5.66
CA THR A 2 28.91 -26.96 6.56
C THR A 2 28.08 -25.98 5.72
N PRO A 3 26.75 -25.86 5.91
CA PRO A 3 25.94 -24.94 5.13
C PRO A 3 26.34 -23.50 5.44
N ALA A 4 26.61 -22.72 4.38
CA ALA A 4 26.96 -21.31 4.50
C ALA A 4 25.82 -20.53 5.20
N PRO A 5 26.15 -19.59 6.10
CA PRO A 5 25.13 -18.78 6.76
C PRO A 5 24.37 -17.97 5.70
N ARG A 6 23.03 -18.09 5.69
CA ARG A 6 22.18 -17.18 4.92
C ARG A 6 22.48 -15.77 5.41
N ARG A 7 22.89 -14.88 4.50
CA ARG A 7 22.98 -13.44 4.77
C ARG A 7 21.55 -12.87 4.87
N ASP A 8 20.82 -13.28 5.90
CA ASP A 8 19.65 -12.57 6.42
C ASP A 8 20.14 -11.49 7.40
N GLY A 9 21.18 -10.75 6.99
CA GLY A 9 21.61 -9.57 7.72
C GLY A 9 20.60 -8.48 7.43
N ALA A 10 19.88 -8.02 8.46
CA ALA A 10 19.12 -6.79 8.38
C ALA A 10 20.00 -5.72 7.72
N SER A 11 19.49 -5.16 6.61
CA SER A 11 20.20 -4.11 5.88
C SER A 11 20.44 -2.94 6.85
N PRO A 12 21.64 -2.33 6.90
CA PRO A 12 21.99 -1.33 7.93
C PRO A 12 21.26 0.02 7.81
N ARG A 13 20.17 0.09 7.04
CA ARG A 13 19.40 1.30 6.76
C ARG A 13 18.13 1.26 7.61
N ASP A 14 18.10 1.80 8.82
CA ASP A 14 18.11 3.22 9.23
C ASP A 14 16.73 3.45 9.91
N PRO A 15 16.69 3.74 11.22
CA PRO A 15 15.47 3.75 12.05
C PRO A 15 14.40 4.82 11.72
N HIS A 16 14.52 5.54 10.61
CA HIS A 16 13.51 6.45 10.08
C HIS A 16 12.53 5.74 9.12
N LEU A 17 11.63 4.91 9.65
CA LEU A 17 10.40 4.48 8.96
C LEU A 17 9.42 5.67 8.84
N THR A 18 9.86 6.72 8.16
CA THR A 18 9.12 7.94 7.84
C THR A 18 9.59 8.41 6.46
N GLY A 19 9.30 7.65 5.39
CA GLY A 19 9.58 8.17 4.05
C GLY A 19 9.78 7.19 2.89
N GLY A 20 9.56 5.88 3.01
CA GLY A 20 9.65 5.01 1.82
C GLY A 20 9.31 3.54 2.07
N LEU A 21 8.52 2.96 1.17
CA LEU A 21 8.18 1.55 1.04
C LEU A 21 9.15 0.88 0.07
N GLU A 22 9.68 -0.28 0.45
CA GLU A 22 10.49 -1.15 -0.41
C GLU A 22 9.72 -2.43 -0.73
N VAL A 23 9.66 -2.80 -2.01
CA VAL A 23 8.84 -3.91 -2.51
C VAL A 23 9.67 -4.76 -3.46
N TRP A 24 9.56 -6.08 -3.29
CA TRP A 24 10.04 -7.08 -4.24
C TRP A 24 8.85 -7.73 -4.93
N LEU A 25 8.74 -7.53 -6.24
CA LEU A 25 7.68 -8.12 -7.05
C LEU A 25 8.23 -9.31 -7.82
N THR A 26 7.42 -10.37 -7.94
CA THR A 26 7.69 -11.54 -8.78
C THR A 26 6.46 -11.85 -9.61
N GLY A 27 6.64 -11.98 -10.93
CA GLY A 27 5.54 -12.26 -11.84
C GLY A 27 5.99 -12.24 -13.29
N THR A 28 5.03 -12.40 -14.20
CA THR A 28 5.23 -12.19 -15.63
C THR A 28 5.55 -10.72 -15.93
N LEU A 29 6.07 -10.44 -17.12
CA LEU A 29 6.39 -9.07 -17.53
C LEU A 29 5.14 -8.16 -17.52
N ALA A 30 3.98 -8.70 -17.92
CA ALA A 30 2.71 -7.98 -17.93
C ALA A 30 2.26 -7.62 -16.51
N GLU A 31 2.31 -8.58 -15.58
CA GLU A 31 1.97 -8.37 -14.17
C GLU A 31 2.89 -7.33 -13.51
N LEU A 32 4.20 -7.41 -13.78
CA LEU A 32 5.16 -6.45 -13.24
C LEU A 32 4.92 -5.04 -13.79
N ASN A 33 4.58 -4.90 -15.07
CA ASN A 33 4.24 -3.61 -15.66
C ASN A 33 2.97 -3.04 -15.01
N ALA A 34 1.91 -3.84 -14.89
CA ALA A 34 0.65 -3.43 -14.26
C ALA A 34 0.84 -3.03 -12.79
N ALA A 35 1.58 -3.83 -12.02
CA ALA A 35 1.88 -3.55 -10.62
C ALA A 35 2.73 -2.27 -10.47
N THR A 36 3.73 -2.07 -11.33
CA THR A 36 4.55 -0.86 -11.32
C THR A 36 3.69 0.38 -11.63
N ALA A 37 2.80 0.31 -12.61
CA ALA A 37 1.88 1.40 -12.94
C ALA A 37 0.93 1.72 -11.78
N ALA A 38 0.35 0.71 -11.13
CA ALA A 38 -0.53 0.90 -9.98
C ALA A 38 0.22 1.52 -8.78
N LEU A 39 1.44 1.06 -8.49
CA LEU A 39 2.27 1.61 -7.42
C LEU A 39 2.73 3.04 -7.72
N ALA A 40 3.00 3.37 -8.98
CA ALA A 40 3.31 4.73 -9.42
C ALA A 40 2.08 5.66 -9.41
N ALA A 41 0.87 5.12 -9.47
CA ALA A 41 -0.35 5.91 -9.26
C ALA A 41 -0.61 6.18 -7.76
N ALA A 42 -0.26 5.23 -6.89
CA ALA A 42 -0.44 5.34 -5.44
C ALA A 42 0.62 6.21 -4.74
N GLY A 43 1.74 6.48 -5.39
CA GLY A 43 2.84 7.22 -4.80
C GLY A 43 3.94 7.54 -5.80
N ARG A 44 5.10 7.95 -5.29
CA ARG A 44 6.25 8.27 -6.12
C ARG A 44 7.27 7.16 -6.09
N VAL A 45 7.58 6.57 -7.24
CA VAL A 45 8.69 5.63 -7.37
C VAL A 45 10.01 6.39 -7.20
N VAL A 46 10.77 6.00 -6.19
CA VAL A 46 12.10 6.54 -5.86
C VAL A 46 13.18 5.74 -6.57
N GLN A 47 12.99 4.43 -6.68
CA GLN A 47 13.94 3.55 -7.35
C GLN A 47 13.21 2.44 -8.10
N HIS A 48 13.65 2.20 -9.32
CA HIS A 48 13.21 1.09 -10.14
C HIS A 48 14.42 0.22 -10.49
N GLY A 49 14.47 -1.01 -9.97
CA GLY A 49 15.54 -1.95 -10.24
C GLY A 49 15.46 -2.56 -11.65
N THR A 50 16.53 -3.23 -12.07
CA THR A 50 16.51 -4.03 -13.30
C THR A 50 15.69 -5.30 -13.09
N ARG A 51 14.86 -5.66 -14.07
CA ARG A 51 14.14 -6.94 -14.06
C ARG A 51 15.13 -8.08 -14.19
N ARG A 52 15.03 -9.06 -13.30
CA ARG A 52 15.86 -10.26 -13.33
C ARG A 52 15.00 -11.47 -13.67
N PRO A 53 15.26 -12.17 -14.79
CA PRO A 53 14.52 -13.37 -15.12
C PRO A 53 14.76 -14.44 -14.06
N LEU A 54 13.71 -15.21 -13.76
CA LEU A 54 13.78 -16.39 -12.92
C LEU A 54 13.96 -17.63 -13.81
N THR A 55 14.64 -18.63 -13.28
CA THR A 55 14.98 -19.88 -13.98
C THR A 55 14.34 -21.08 -13.29
N GLY A 56 14.27 -22.23 -13.96
CA GLY A 56 13.69 -23.46 -13.39
C GLY A 56 12.16 -23.45 -13.45
N ALA A 57 11.50 -23.86 -12.37
CA ALA A 57 10.03 -23.95 -12.32
C ALA A 57 9.32 -22.59 -12.52
N ASP A 58 10.02 -21.49 -12.26
CA ASP A 58 9.53 -20.12 -12.47
C ASP A 58 9.96 -19.52 -13.82
N ALA A 59 10.39 -20.33 -14.78
CA ALA A 59 10.75 -19.86 -16.12
C ALA A 59 9.59 -19.04 -16.74
N GLY A 60 9.95 -17.90 -17.32
CA GLY A 60 8.98 -16.90 -17.82
C GLY A 60 8.57 -15.85 -16.79
N ARG A 61 8.92 -16.02 -15.51
CA ARG A 61 8.72 -15.01 -14.46
C ARG A 61 9.98 -14.19 -14.25
N HIS A 62 9.78 -13.01 -13.69
CA HIS A 62 10.80 -12.02 -13.45
C HIS A 62 10.65 -11.51 -12.02
N ARG A 63 11.78 -11.11 -11.42
CA ARG A 63 11.82 -10.38 -10.16
C ARG A 63 12.18 -8.93 -10.41
N LEU A 64 11.50 -8.01 -9.72
CA LEU A 64 11.72 -6.58 -9.78
C LEU A 64 11.79 -5.99 -8.37
N TYR A 65 12.76 -5.12 -8.15
CA TYR A 65 12.86 -4.30 -6.94
C TYR A 65 12.28 -2.92 -7.20
N LEU A 66 11.43 -2.44 -6.30
CA LEU A 66 10.91 -1.09 -6.30
C LEU A 66 11.09 -0.45 -4.92
N ARG A 67 11.48 0.82 -4.91
CA ARG A 67 11.36 1.69 -3.74
C ARG A 67 10.44 2.84 -4.11
N LEU A 68 9.45 3.10 -3.29
CA LEU A 68 8.47 4.16 -3.52
C LEU A 68 8.14 4.90 -2.23
N THR A 69 7.84 6.18 -2.33
CA THR A 69 7.21 6.93 -1.24
C THR A 69 5.71 6.94 -1.50
N VAL A 70 4.94 6.24 -0.68
CA VAL A 70 3.49 6.36 -0.69
C VAL A 70 3.15 7.59 0.13
N ALA A 71 2.55 8.60 -0.48
CA ALA A 71 1.88 9.63 0.31
C ALA A 71 0.78 8.89 1.07
N ALA A 72 0.81 8.91 2.40
CA ALA A 72 -0.29 8.36 3.18
C ALA A 72 -1.56 9.02 2.66
N ALA A 73 -2.36 8.27 1.90
CA ALA A 73 -3.58 8.79 1.35
C ALA A 73 -4.37 9.31 2.54
N LYS A 74 -4.69 10.61 2.53
CA LYS A 74 -5.65 11.17 3.45
C LYS A 74 -6.84 10.23 3.37
N GLN A 75 -7.15 9.57 4.48
CA GLN A 75 -8.29 8.65 4.61
C GLN A 75 -9.42 9.22 3.77
N PRO A 76 -10.09 8.44 2.91
CA PRO A 76 -11.25 8.95 2.21
C PRO A 76 -12.14 9.51 3.30
N THR A 77 -12.25 10.85 3.37
CA THR A 77 -13.28 11.49 4.16
C THR A 77 -14.51 10.91 3.54
N ARG A 78 -15.12 9.95 4.25
CA ARG A 78 -16.40 9.37 3.88
C ARG A 78 -17.24 10.59 3.51
N ALA A 79 -17.56 10.74 2.23
CA ALA A 79 -18.52 11.75 1.84
C ALA A 79 -19.72 11.50 2.76
N PRO A 80 -20.22 12.50 3.50
CA PRO A 80 -21.39 12.29 4.32
C PRO A 80 -22.44 11.72 3.37
N ASP A 81 -22.85 10.49 3.69
CA ASP A 81 -23.92 9.81 3.00
C ASP A 81 -25.14 10.71 3.14
N ALA A 82 -25.41 11.54 2.13
CA ALA A 82 -26.53 12.46 2.09
C ALA A 82 -27.88 11.72 2.08
N SER A 83 -27.85 10.38 2.07
CA SER A 83 -29.02 9.52 2.08
C SER A 83 -29.23 8.77 3.42
N ARG A 84 -28.43 9.02 4.46
CA ARG A 84 -28.63 8.39 5.80
C ARG A 84 -28.49 9.32 7.01
N GLY A 85 -28.80 10.60 6.85
CA GLY A 85 -28.70 11.55 7.93
C GLY A 85 -29.60 12.77 7.75
N ALA A 86 -30.92 12.56 7.62
CA ALA A 86 -31.83 13.58 8.11
C ALA A 86 -31.51 13.77 9.59
N LEU A 87 -30.78 14.85 9.91
CA LEU A 87 -30.42 15.23 11.27
C LEU A 87 -31.72 15.24 12.06
N ILE A 88 -31.85 14.26 12.96
CA ILE A 88 -32.95 14.23 13.92
C ILE A 88 -32.78 15.53 14.73
N ASP A 89 -33.74 16.43 14.59
CA ASP A 89 -33.83 17.62 15.42
C ASP A 89 -34.08 17.19 16.87
N LEU A 90 -32.99 17.11 17.62
CA LEU A 90 -32.97 16.64 19.00
C LEU A 90 -33.71 17.61 19.94
N ASP A 91 -33.86 18.88 19.57
CA ASP A 91 -34.61 19.86 20.34
C ASP A 91 -36.12 19.65 20.17
N SER A 92 -36.60 19.42 18.94
CA SER A 92 -37.98 18.98 18.69
C SER A 92 -38.32 17.64 19.36
N ALA A 93 -37.38 16.68 19.32
CA ALA A 93 -37.54 15.39 19.98
C ALA A 93 -37.58 15.48 21.52
N ARG A 94 -36.86 16.46 22.11
CA ARG A 94 -36.92 16.75 23.55
C ARG A 94 -38.21 17.44 23.97
N ALA A 95 -38.70 18.37 23.15
CA ALA A 95 -39.96 19.07 23.42
C ALA A 95 -41.15 18.09 23.51
N HIS A 96 -41.17 17.04 22.69
CA HIS A 96 -42.21 16.00 22.74
C HIS A 96 -42.10 15.02 23.91
N ARG A 97 -40.93 14.89 24.57
CA ARG A 97 -40.73 13.96 25.68
C ARG A 97 -41.05 14.54 27.05
N ARG A 98 -41.36 15.82 27.17
CA ARG A 98 -41.90 16.38 28.41
C ARG A 98 -43.43 16.34 28.36
N PRO A 99 -44.09 15.37 29.03
CA PRO A 99 -45.48 15.53 29.39
C PRO A 99 -45.61 16.70 30.38
N ALA A 100 -46.68 17.47 30.24
CA ALA A 100 -47.16 18.41 31.25
C ALA A 100 -47.73 17.66 32.46
#